data_AF-A0A3C1UKU3-F1
#
_entry.id   AF-A0A3C1UKU3-F1
#
_cell.length_a   1.000
_cell.length_b   1.000
_cell.length_c   1.000
_cell.angle_alpha   90.00
_cell.angle_beta   90.00
_cell.angle_gamma   90.00
#
_symmetry.space_group_name_H-M   'P 1'
#
loop_
_entity.id
_entity.type
_entity.pdbx_description
1 polymer ?
#
loop_
_entity_poly.entity_id
_entity_poly.type
_entity_poly.pdbx_seq_one_letter_code
_entity_poly.pdbx_strand_id
1 'polypeptide(L)'
;MFISPAFAQSAGPSMIASQLLPFVLIFGVFYLMLIRPQQKRAKQHKEMVAKLSRGDKVIISSGITGIVSKAVAEKETIEVEIATGVYVNLLRANVTSILDNDTTITLPQKAPAKKAAPKAKKS
;
A
#
# COMPACT_ATOMS: atom_id res chain seq x y z
N MET A 1 -21.96 -27.59 34.79
CA MET A 1 -21.16 -26.42 34.36
C MET A 1 -20.05 -26.23 35.38
N PHE A 2 -18.81 -26.59 35.03
CA PHE A 2 -17.63 -26.38 35.87
C PHE A 2 -17.10 -24.97 35.62
N ILE A 3 -17.36 -24.05 36.54
CA ILE A 3 -16.67 -22.77 36.61
C ILE A 3 -15.35 -23.01 37.37
N SER A 4 -14.24 -23.00 36.63
CA SER A 4 -12.91 -23.10 37.24
C SER A 4 -12.70 -21.89 38.17
N PRO A 5 -12.24 -22.09 39.42
CA PRO A 5 -11.93 -20.99 40.31
C PRO A 5 -10.77 -20.20 39.70
N ALA A 6 -11.04 -18.95 39.33
CA ALA A 6 -9.99 -18.01 38.95
C ALA A 6 -9.27 -17.57 40.23
N PHE A 7 -8.07 -18.09 40.45
CA PHE A 7 -7.20 -17.62 41.51
C PHE A 7 -6.75 -16.20 41.20
N ALA A 8 -7.40 -15.21 41.82
CA ALA A 8 -6.86 -13.87 41.96
C ALA A 8 -5.73 -13.91 43.00
N GLN A 9 -4.59 -14.46 42.60
CA GLN A 9 -3.37 -14.48 43.40
C GLN A 9 -2.79 -13.05 43.41
N SER A 10 -2.62 -12.46 44.60
CA SER A 10 -2.04 -11.13 44.73
C SER A 10 -0.63 -11.13 44.11
N ALA A 11 -0.51 -10.49 42.97
CA ALA A 11 0.69 -10.51 42.17
C ALA A 11 1.71 -9.51 42.74
N GLY A 12 2.78 -10.02 43.35
CA GLY A 12 3.96 -9.20 43.61
C GLY A 12 4.54 -8.67 42.28
N PRO A 13 5.37 -7.60 42.29
CA PRO A 13 5.90 -6.98 41.07
C PRO A 13 6.53 -7.97 40.08
N SER A 14 7.15 -9.05 40.59
CA SER A 14 7.75 -10.13 39.79
C SER A 14 6.71 -11.04 39.09
N MET A 15 5.54 -11.24 39.70
CA MET A 15 4.42 -12.00 39.13
C MET A 15 3.67 -11.18 38.06
N ILE A 16 3.52 -9.86 38.27
CA ILE A 16 2.92 -8.98 37.26
C ILE A 16 3.83 -8.91 36.03
N ALA A 17 5.15 -8.76 36.22
CA ALA A 17 6.10 -8.72 35.12
C ALA A 17 6.08 -10.01 34.29
N SER A 18 6.03 -11.19 34.94
CA SER A 18 5.99 -12.48 34.25
C SER A 18 4.67 -12.73 33.49
N GLN A 19 3.56 -12.18 33.97
CA GLN A 19 2.26 -12.30 33.30
C GLN A 19 2.04 -11.25 32.20
N LEU A 20 2.64 -10.05 32.30
CA LEU A 20 2.62 -9.03 31.25
C LEU A 20 3.65 -9.30 30.13
N LEU A 21 4.74 -10.02 30.43
CA LEU A 21 5.80 -10.33 29.47
C LEU A 21 5.28 -10.91 28.14
N PRO A 22 4.40 -11.94 28.10
CA PRO A 22 3.86 -12.46 26.84
C PRO A 22 3.01 -11.44 26.08
N PHE A 23 2.23 -10.61 26.78
CA PHE A 23 1.42 -9.56 26.14
C PHE A 23 2.31 -8.47 25.52
N VAL A 24 3.33 -8.01 26.24
CA VAL A 24 4.30 -7.02 25.72
C VAL A 24 5.06 -7.56 24.51
N LEU A 25 5.40 -8.85 24.52
CA LEU A 25 6.07 -9.51 23.38
C LEU A 25 5.17 -9.54 22.14
N ILE A 26 3.89 -9.90 22.30
CA ILE A 26 2.90 -9.90 21.21
C ILE A 26 2.67 -8.48 20.69
N PHE A 27 2.41 -7.51 21.59
CA PHE A 27 2.25 -6.11 21.20
C PHE A 27 3.51 -5.56 20.52
N GLY A 28 4.70 -5.95 20.97
CA GLY A 28 5.98 -5.57 20.35
C GLY A 28 6.10 -6.09 18.92
N VAL A 29 5.75 -7.36 18.68
CA VAL A 29 5.78 -7.94 17.33
C VAL A 29 4.73 -7.31 16.41
N PHE A 30 3.49 -7.13 16.86
CA PHE A 30 2.44 -6.49 16.07
C PHE A 30 2.73 -5.01 15.80
N TYR A 31 3.26 -4.28 16.78
CA TYR A 31 3.69 -2.89 16.64
C TYR A 31 4.79 -2.78 15.57
N LEU A 32 5.82 -3.63 15.66
CA LEU A 32 6.92 -3.64 14.70
C LEU A 32 6.44 -4.04 13.31
N MET A 33 5.50 -4.99 13.23
CA MET A 33 4.95 -5.44 11.96
C MET A 33 4.02 -4.42 11.30
N LEU A 34 3.33 -3.54 12.03
CA LEU A 34 2.36 -2.59 11.44
C LEU A 34 2.96 -1.18 11.21
N ILE A 35 3.79 -0.68 12.12
CA ILE A 35 4.40 0.65 11.99
C ILE A 35 5.50 0.70 10.92
N ARG A 36 6.33 -0.34 10.84
CA ARG A 36 7.42 -0.39 9.86
C ARG A 36 6.94 -0.41 8.40
N PRO A 37 5.92 -1.20 8.00
CA PRO A 37 5.41 -1.15 6.64
C PRO A 37 4.63 0.14 6.35
N GLN A 38 3.95 0.75 7.33
CA GLN A 38 3.28 2.03 7.12
C GLN A 38 4.28 3.14 6.79
N GLN A 39 5.39 3.23 7.54
CA GLN A 39 6.46 4.19 7.24
C GLN A 39 7.04 3.95 5.84
N LYS A 40 7.20 2.68 5.43
CA LYS A 40 7.70 2.34 4.09
C LYS A 40 6.73 2.80 2.99
N ARG A 41 5.43 2.57 3.14
CA ARG A 41 4.40 3.03 2.19
C ARG A 41 4.33 4.55 2.09
N ALA A 42 4.39 5.26 3.23
CA ALA A 42 4.38 6.72 3.25
C ALA A 42 5.62 7.32 2.57
N LYS A 43 6.81 6.73 2.81
CA LYS A 43 8.05 7.13 2.14
C LYS A 43 7.97 6.91 0.62
N GLN A 44 7.51 5.74 0.19
CA GLN A 44 7.32 5.42 -1.23
C GLN A 44 6.36 6.40 -1.93
N HIS A 45 5.26 6.76 -1.28
CA HIS A 45 4.31 7.73 -1.84
C HIS A 45 4.93 9.12 -1.95
N LYS A 46 5.68 9.57 -0.93
CA LYS A 46 6.42 10.84 -0.98
C LYS A 46 7.47 10.86 -2.10
N GLU A 47 8.21 9.77 -2.27
CA GLU A 47 9.20 9.63 -3.34
C GLU A 47 8.56 9.66 -4.72
N MET A 48 7.41 8.99 -4.90
CA MET A 48 6.65 9.04 -6.15
C MET A 48 6.17 10.46 -6.46
N VAL A 49 5.59 11.16 -5.48
CA VAL A 49 5.16 12.56 -5.64
C VAL A 49 6.32 13.50 -5.97
N ALA A 50 7.50 13.25 -5.40
CA ALA A 50 8.70 14.03 -5.68
C ALA A 50 9.23 13.83 -7.12
N LYS A 51 8.99 12.66 -7.73
CA LYS A 51 9.41 12.36 -9.11
C LYS A 51 8.53 12.99 -10.19
N LEU A 52 7.35 13.52 -9.83
CA LEU A 52 6.44 14.14 -10.80
C LEU A 52 7.07 15.35 -11.49
N SER A 53 7.20 15.25 -12.80
CA SER A 53 7.72 16.27 -13.71
C SER A 53 6.65 16.74 -14.69
N ARG A 54 6.92 17.85 -15.38
CA ARG A 54 6.06 18.35 -16.45
C ARG A 54 6.16 17.43 -17.66
N GLY A 55 5.03 17.11 -18.29
CA GLY A 55 4.96 16.20 -19.42
C GLY A 55 4.71 14.73 -19.05
N ASP A 56 4.73 14.39 -17.76
CA ASP A 56 4.46 13.02 -17.32
C ASP A 56 2.98 12.66 -17.54
N LYS A 57 2.73 11.46 -18.06
CA LYS A 57 1.39 10.89 -18.08
C LYS A 57 1.12 10.29 -16.71
N VAL A 58 0.01 10.65 -16.09
CA VAL A 58 -0.33 10.23 -14.71
C VAL A 58 -1.70 9.61 -14.64
N ILE A 59 -1.87 8.64 -13.74
CA ILE A 59 -3.18 8.13 -13.30
C ILE A 59 -3.57 8.84 -12.01
N ILE A 60 -4.75 9.42 -12.01
CA ILE A 60 -5.39 10.06 -10.86
C ILE A 60 -6.26 9.02 -10.14
N SER A 61 -6.44 9.18 -8.84
CA SER A 61 -7.38 8.41 -8.02
C SER A 61 -8.81 8.58 -8.54
N SER A 62 -9.28 7.59 -9.31
CA SER A 62 -10.60 7.46 -9.98
C SER A 62 -10.47 6.78 -11.35
N GLY A 63 -9.23 6.50 -11.81
CA GLY A 63 -8.99 5.89 -13.12
C GLY A 63 -8.90 6.91 -14.25
N ILE A 64 -8.91 8.20 -13.93
CA ILE A 64 -8.70 9.28 -14.91
C ILE A 64 -7.20 9.36 -15.24
N THR A 65 -6.88 9.40 -16.52
CA THR A 65 -5.52 9.64 -17.02
C THR A 65 -5.40 11.05 -17.58
N GLY A 66 -4.25 11.69 -17.38
CA GLY A 66 -3.95 13.00 -17.95
C GLY A 66 -2.46 13.24 -18.09
N ILE A 67 -2.10 14.39 -18.64
CA ILE A 67 -0.72 14.84 -18.82
C ILE A 67 -0.45 16.02 -17.90
N VAL A 68 0.65 16.00 -17.16
CA VAL A 68 1.01 17.10 -16.26
C VAL A 68 1.45 18.32 -17.08
N SER A 69 0.63 19.37 -17.10
CA SER A 69 0.93 20.62 -17.82
C SER A 69 1.84 21.53 -16.98
N LYS A 70 1.56 21.65 -15.67
CA LYS A 70 2.42 22.39 -14.73
C LYS A 70 2.62 21.61 -13.45
N ALA A 71 3.88 21.35 -13.15
CA ALA A 71 4.36 20.93 -11.84
C ALA A 71 5.31 22.00 -11.29
N VAL A 72 5.10 22.38 -10.03
CA VAL A 72 5.97 23.27 -9.26
C VAL A 72 6.36 22.53 -7.99
N ALA A 73 7.66 22.30 -7.78
CA ALA A 73 8.17 21.45 -6.70
C ALA A 73 7.68 21.87 -5.29
N GLU A 74 7.57 23.17 -5.03
CA GLU A 74 7.12 23.71 -3.74
C GLU A 74 5.60 23.74 -3.55
N LYS A 75 4.80 23.59 -4.61
CA LYS A 75 3.33 23.60 -4.49
C LYS A 75 2.81 22.18 -4.28
N GLU A 76 1.80 22.06 -3.42
CA GLU A 76 1.08 20.79 -3.22
C GLU A 76 0.11 20.47 -4.36
N THR A 77 -0.22 21.47 -5.19
CA THR A 77 -1.10 21.33 -6.35
C THR A 77 -0.32 21.23 -7.66
N ILE A 78 -0.88 20.46 -8.59
CA ILE A 78 -0.41 20.33 -9.97
C ILE A 78 -1.57 20.59 -10.93
N GLU A 79 -1.24 21.12 -12.10
CA GLU A 79 -2.19 21.32 -13.19
C GLU A 79 -2.03 20.17 -14.18
N VAL A 80 -3.10 19.39 -14.34
CA VAL A 80 -3.15 18.22 -15.23
C VAL A 80 -4.17 18.49 -16.32
N GLU A 81 -3.76 18.25 -17.56
CA GLU A 81 -4.63 18.26 -18.72
C GLU A 81 -5.25 16.88 -18.88
N ILE A 82 -6.58 16.79 -18.76
CA ILE A 82 -7.33 15.52 -18.86
C ILE A 82 -7.87 15.31 -20.27
N ALA A 83 -8.26 16.41 -20.93
CA ALA A 83 -8.73 16.46 -22.30
C ALA A 83 -8.25 17.78 -22.93
N THR A 84 -8.30 17.87 -24.25
CA THR A 84 -7.82 19.05 -25.00
C THR A 84 -8.47 20.33 -24.48
N GLY A 85 -7.68 21.20 -23.86
CA GLY A 85 -8.14 22.47 -23.30
C GLY A 85 -8.83 22.38 -21.92
N VAL A 86 -8.88 21.20 -21.30
CA VAL A 86 -9.43 21.00 -19.96
C VAL A 86 -8.29 20.78 -18.96
N TYR A 87 -7.99 21.83 -18.22
CA TYR A 87 -6.98 21.83 -17.16
C TYR A 87 -7.65 21.73 -15.79
N VAL A 88 -7.20 20.79 -14.98
CA VAL A 88 -7.70 20.60 -13.62
C VAL A 88 -6.54 20.74 -12.64
N ASN A 89 -6.77 21.54 -11.59
CA ASN A 89 -5.86 21.62 -10.46
C ASN A 89 -6.21 20.51 -9.46
N LEU A 90 -5.22 19.69 -9.14
CA LEU A 90 -5.38 18.60 -8.19
C LEU A 90 -4.17 18.50 -7.28
N LEU A 91 -4.40 17.96 -6.08
CA LEU A 91 -3.34 17.69 -5.10
C LEU A 91 -2.43 16.59 -5.63
N ARG A 92 -1.13 16.77 -5.47
CA ARG A 92 -0.11 15.78 -5.86
C ARG A 92 -0.32 14.44 -5.16
N ALA A 93 -0.84 14.46 -3.94
CA ALA A 93 -1.17 13.26 -3.18
C ALA A 93 -2.24 12.37 -3.86
N ASN A 94 -3.05 12.92 -4.77
CA ASN A 94 -4.08 12.18 -5.49
C ASN A 94 -3.56 11.47 -6.75
N VAL A 95 -2.27 11.63 -7.08
CA VAL A 95 -1.63 10.89 -8.16
C VAL A 95 -1.31 9.49 -7.68
N THR A 96 -1.79 8.49 -8.42
CA THR A 96 -1.69 7.08 -8.05
C THR A 96 -0.45 6.42 -8.67
N SER A 97 -0.14 6.78 -9.92
CA SER A 97 1.00 6.23 -10.65
C SER A 97 1.41 7.15 -11.78
N ILE A 98 2.71 7.14 -12.08
CA ILE A 98 3.30 7.80 -13.24
C ILE A 98 3.44 6.73 -14.33
N LEU A 99 2.90 6.99 -15.51
CA LEU A 99 3.11 6.16 -16.69
C LEU A 99 4.40 6.63 -17.36
N ASP A 100 5.51 6.03 -16.96
CA ASP A 100 6.73 6.11 -17.73
C ASP A 100 6.50 5.38 -19.06
N ASN A 101 6.85 6.02 -20.17
CA ASN A 101 6.75 5.43 -21.51
C ASN A 101 7.66 4.18 -21.71
N ASP A 102 8.40 3.77 -20.68
CA ASP A 102 9.31 2.61 -20.67
C ASP A 102 8.80 1.42 -19.83
N THR A 103 7.67 1.55 -19.12
CA THR A 103 7.14 0.42 -18.33
C THR A 103 6.16 -0.41 -19.15
N THR A 104 6.72 -1.38 -19.87
CA THR A 104 5.98 -2.54 -20.35
C THR A 104 5.22 -3.15 -19.16
N ILE A 105 3.91 -3.28 -19.31
CA ILE A 105 2.98 -3.85 -18.34
C ILE A 105 3.45 -5.26 -17.98
N THR A 106 4.23 -5.40 -16.91
CA THR A 106 4.44 -6.72 -16.29
C THR A 106 3.19 -7.02 -15.50
N LEU A 107 2.18 -7.51 -16.22
CA LEU A 107 1.05 -8.21 -15.65
C LEU A 107 1.63 -9.30 -14.72
N PRO A 108 1.20 -9.40 -13.46
CA PRO A 108 1.51 -10.55 -12.64
C PRO A 108 0.99 -11.79 -13.38
N GLN A 109 1.92 -12.59 -13.88
CA GLN A 109 1.63 -13.84 -14.57
C GLN A 109 0.85 -14.72 -13.61
N LYS A 110 -0.44 -14.87 -13.94
CA LYS A 110 -1.39 -15.90 -13.56
C LYS A 110 -0.74 -17.09 -12.85
N ALA A 111 -1.17 -17.29 -11.60
CA ALA A 111 -0.96 -18.48 -10.79
C ALA A 111 -0.97 -19.78 -11.62
N PRO A 112 -0.11 -20.78 -11.30
CA PRO A 112 -0.06 -22.03 -12.04
C PRO A 112 -1.37 -22.78 -11.81
N ALA A 113 -2.30 -22.68 -12.77
CA ALA A 113 -3.46 -23.54 -12.84
C ALA A 113 -2.99 -24.96 -13.23
N LYS A 114 -2.64 -25.71 -12.19
CA LYS A 114 -2.78 -27.16 -12.02
C LYS A 114 -3.37 -27.86 -13.26
N LYS A 115 -2.53 -28.67 -13.91
CA LYS A 115 -2.90 -29.69 -14.90
C LYS A 115 -4.13 -30.47 -14.41
N ALA A 116 -5.24 -30.32 -15.12
CA ALA A 116 -6.31 -31.31 -15.18
C ALA A 116 -6.32 -31.86 -16.61
N ALA A 117 -6.05 -33.17 -16.74
CA ALA A 117 -6.36 -33.99 -17.91
C ALA A 117 -7.91 -34.04 -18.13
N PRO A 118 -8.51 -34.85 -19.01
CA PRO A 118 -8.05 -35.64 -20.17
C PRO A 118 -8.98 -35.50 -21.42
N LYS A 119 -8.51 -35.70 -22.67
CA LYS A 119 -9.34 -36.11 -23.85
C LYS A 119 -8.41 -36.78 -24.88
N ALA A 120 -8.44 -38.09 -25.11
CA ALA A 120 -9.40 -38.88 -25.91
C ALA A 120 -9.32 -38.65 -27.45
N LYS A 121 -8.73 -39.66 -28.13
CA LYS A 121 -9.15 -40.31 -29.40
C LYS A 121 -8.93 -39.62 -30.77
N LYS A 122 -8.48 -40.45 -31.73
CA LYS A 122 -8.35 -40.29 -33.20
C LYS A 122 -7.23 -39.33 -33.64
N SER A 123 -6.36 -39.63 -34.62
CA SER A 123 -6.46 -40.54 -35.77
C SER A 123 -5.25 -41.46 -35.91
#